data_AF-A0A1V0HYC7-F1
#
_entry.id   AF-A0A1V0HYC7-F1
#
_cell.length_a   1.000
_cell.length_b   1.000
_cell.length_c   1.000
_cell.angle_alpha   90.00
_cell.angle_beta   90.00
_cell.angle_gamma   90.00
#
_symmetry.space_group_name_H-M   'P 1'
#
loop_
_entity.id
_entity.type
_entity.pdbx_description
1 polymer ?
#
loop_
_entity_poly.entity_id
_entity_poly.type
_entity_poly.pdbx_seq_one_letter_code
_entity_poly.pdbx_strand_id
1 'polypeptide(L)'
;MIAGVTSLLAAGMGMQAPELGFDEDRFRAPGSKLAPGAIELAAMARRAGQTDLLRRRADGTPPGPLLSEQRSCCRDRDRPRADATRGLRYAVAGDFGTPINPRPAEKRCMAG
;
A
#
# COMPACT_ATOMS: atom_id res chain seq x y z
N MET A 1 2.61 10.16 12.01
CA MET A 1 3.85 9.37 12.09
C MET A 1 4.99 10.12 11.42
N ILE A 2 4.90 10.37 10.11
CA ILE A 2 5.94 11.11 9.36
C ILE A 2 6.29 12.45 10.02
N ALA A 3 5.32 13.29 10.38
CA ALA A 3 5.59 14.56 11.07
C ALA A 3 6.35 14.42 12.41
N GLY A 4 6.00 13.44 13.24
CA GLY A 4 6.70 13.22 14.53
C GLY A 4 8.12 12.70 14.34
N VAL A 5 8.31 11.86 13.32
CA VAL A 5 9.61 11.34 12.90
C VAL A 5 10.49 12.46 12.32
N THR A 6 9.94 13.32 11.46
CA THR A 6 10.69 14.44 10.89
C THR A 6 11.05 15.48 11.95
N SER A 7 10.22 15.70 12.96
CA SER A 7 10.57 16.54 14.12
C SER A 7 11.76 16.00 14.92
N LEU A 8 11.82 14.68 15.17
CA LEU A 8 12.97 14.06 15.86
C LEU A 8 14.27 14.26 15.07
N LEU A 9 14.23 14.02 13.76
CA LEU A 9 15.38 14.19 12.89
C LEU A 9 15.82 15.65 12.79
N ALA A 10 14.86 16.57 12.64
CA ALA A 10 15.10 18.01 12.58
C ALA A 10 15.80 18.52 13.84
N ALA A 11 15.34 18.09 15.03
CA ALA A 11 15.99 18.41 16.29
C ALA A 11 17.44 17.87 16.37
N GLY A 12 17.68 16.65 15.88
CA GLY A 12 19.01 16.05 15.83
C GLY A 12 19.97 16.70 14.82
N MET A 13 19.44 17.33 13.76
CA MET A 13 20.22 18.01 12.72
C MET A 13 20.31 19.53 12.90
N GLY A 14 19.59 20.10 13.86
CA GLY A 14 19.49 21.55 14.04
C GLY A 14 18.74 22.25 12.90
N MET A 15 17.81 21.55 12.25
CA MET A 15 17.04 22.03 11.09
C MET A 15 15.54 22.12 11.41
N GLN A 16 14.74 22.64 10.47
CA GLN A 16 13.28 22.66 10.58
C GLN A 16 12.68 21.38 9.97
N ALA A 17 11.73 20.75 10.68
CA ALA A 17 11.02 19.55 10.23
C ALA A 17 10.36 19.62 8.82
N PRO A 18 9.82 20.76 8.35
CA PRO A 18 9.26 20.87 6.99
C PRO A 18 10.28 20.73 5.86
N GLU A 19 11.58 20.82 6.13
CA GLU A 19 12.62 20.66 5.11
C GLU A 19 13.00 19.19 4.86
N LEU A 20 12.42 18.25 5.62
CA LEU A 20 12.69 16.82 5.51
C LEU A 20 11.69 16.11 4.61
N GLY A 21 12.18 15.56 3.50
CA GLY A 21 11.45 14.64 2.63
C GLY A 21 11.69 13.18 3.01
N PHE A 22 10.77 12.29 2.62
CA PHE A 22 10.96 10.84 2.65
C PHE A 22 10.88 10.30 1.23
N ASP A 23 11.96 9.71 0.75
CA ASP A 23 12.08 9.20 -0.61
C ASP A 23 12.93 7.92 -0.61
N GLU A 24 12.53 6.94 -1.42
CA GLU A 24 13.21 5.64 -1.57
C GLU A 24 13.70 5.04 -0.22
N ASP A 25 12.81 5.01 0.78
CA ASP A 25 13.07 4.51 2.14
C ASP A 25 14.04 5.33 3.02
N ARG A 26 14.41 6.54 2.60
CA ARG A 26 15.33 7.43 3.33
C ARG A 26 14.70 8.79 3.63
N PHE A 27 14.98 9.33 4.83
CA PHE A 27 14.68 10.72 5.15
C PHE A 27 15.83 11.61 4.68
N ARG A 28 15.55 12.68 3.92
CA ARG A 28 16.57 13.57 3.37
C ARG A 28 16.21 15.03 3.63
N ALA A 29 17.23 15.81 3.96
CA ALA A 29 17.16 17.26 4.03
C ALA A 29 18.09 17.89 2.98
N PRO A 30 17.68 18.97 2.29
CA PRO A 30 18.55 19.71 1.38
C PRO A 30 19.84 20.13 2.08
N GLY A 31 20.99 19.80 1.49
CA GLY A 31 22.31 20.17 2.03
C GLY A 31 22.86 19.27 3.16
N SER A 32 22.09 18.29 3.65
CA SER A 32 22.55 17.34 4.66
C SER A 32 23.10 16.05 4.04
N LYS A 33 24.22 15.55 4.57
CA LYS A 33 24.73 14.20 4.25
C LYS A 33 24.02 13.10 5.05
N LEU A 34 23.24 13.48 6.06
CA LEU A 34 22.50 12.53 6.89
C LEU A 34 21.24 12.09 6.14
N ALA A 35 21.15 10.80 5.82
CA ALA A 35 19.99 10.22 5.13
C ALA A 35 19.55 8.92 5.81
N PRO A 36 18.99 8.98 7.04
CA PRO A 36 18.66 7.78 7.79
C PRO A 36 17.46 7.04 7.18
N GLY A 37 17.54 5.71 7.17
CA GLY A 37 16.40 4.86 6.85
C GLY A 37 15.53 4.58 8.07
N ALA A 38 14.40 3.88 7.86
CA ALA A 38 13.44 3.59 8.93
C ALA A 38 14.04 2.85 10.14
N ILE A 39 14.98 1.92 9.92
CA ILE A 39 15.63 1.14 11.00
C ILE A 39 16.60 2.01 11.82
N GLU A 40 17.40 2.83 11.15
CA GLU A 40 18.35 3.75 11.79
C GLU A 40 17.60 4.79 12.62
N LEU A 41 16.53 5.33 12.05
CA LEU A 41 15.61 6.20 12.76
C LEU A 41 15.01 5.52 14.00
N ALA A 42 14.59 4.26 13.90
CA ALA A 42 14.05 3.54 15.04
C ALA A 42 15.10 3.38 16.16
N ALA A 43 16.37 3.15 15.81
CA ALA A 43 17.46 3.14 16.78
C ALA A 43 17.70 4.53 17.40
N MET A 44 17.66 5.60 16.60
CA MET A 44 17.77 6.98 17.09
C MET A 44 16.65 7.34 18.06
N ALA A 45 15.41 6.98 17.73
CA ALA A 45 14.25 7.21 18.59
C ALA A 45 14.38 6.48 19.95
N ARG A 46 14.86 5.23 19.95
CA ARG A 46 15.15 4.50 21.19
C ARG A 46 16.22 5.18 22.04
N ARG A 47 17.33 5.61 21.40
CA ARG A 47 18.42 6.33 22.10
C ARG A 47 17.95 7.67 22.69
N ALA A 48 17.02 8.34 22.01
CA ALA A 48 16.41 9.58 22.47
C ALA A 48 15.27 9.39 23.48
N GLY A 49 14.93 8.15 23.86
CA GLY A 49 13.80 7.85 24.75
C GLY A 49 12.42 8.08 24.13
N GLN A 50 12.34 8.32 22.82
CA GLN A 50 11.12 8.65 22.07
C GLN A 50 10.46 7.39 21.50
N THR A 51 10.26 6.36 22.32
CA THR A 51 9.75 5.04 21.88
C THR A 51 8.30 5.09 21.40
N ASP A 52 7.51 6.08 21.83
CA ASP A 52 6.13 6.30 21.37
C ASP A 52 6.06 6.58 19.86
N LEU A 53 7.13 7.09 19.25
CA LEU A 53 7.20 7.29 17.80
C LEU A 53 7.22 5.97 17.03
N LEU A 54 7.58 4.85 17.68
CA LEU A 54 7.68 3.52 17.07
C LEU A 54 6.35 2.77 17.03
N ARG A 55 5.32 3.29 17.69
CA ARG A 55 4.00 2.66 17.73
C ARG A 55 2.91 3.68 17.45
N ARG A 56 2.19 3.50 16.34
CA ARG A 56 1.03 4.33 16.02
C ARG A 56 -0.20 3.46 15.83
N ARG A 57 -1.29 3.88 16.47
CA ARG A 57 -2.64 3.45 16.15
C ARG A 57 -3.35 4.57 15.41
N ALA A 58 -4.09 4.20 14.37
CA ALA A 58 -5.01 5.09 13.69
C ALA A 58 -6.29 4.28 13.42
N ASP A 59 -7.39 4.76 13.94
CA ASP A 59 -8.72 4.26 13.60
C ASP A 59 -9.32 5.25 12.60
N GLY A 60 -10.08 4.76 11.63
CA GLY A 60 -10.67 5.60 10.58
C GLY A 60 -11.97 5.00 10.08
N THR A 61 -12.97 5.87 9.93
CA THR A 61 -14.23 5.52 9.27
C THR A 61 -14.10 5.93 7.80
N PRO A 62 -14.30 5.02 6.84
CA PRO A 62 -14.28 5.40 5.43
C PRO A 62 -15.41 6.41 5.16
N PRO A 63 -15.18 7.41 4.28
CA PRO A 63 -16.16 8.47 4.00
C PRO A 63 -17.41 7.95 3.27
N GLY A 64 -17.37 6.72 2.79
CA GLY A 64 -18.46 6.03 2.12
C GLY A 64 -18.11 4.55 1.91
N PRO A 65 -19.05 3.78 1.34
CA PRO A 65 -18.80 2.38 1.01
C PRO A 65 -17.70 2.25 -0.05
N LEU A 66 -16.88 1.22 0.09
CA LEU A 66 -15.96 0.79 -0.96
C LEU A 66 -16.74 -0.10 -1.93
N LEU A 67 -16.87 0.35 -3.17
CA LEU A 67 -17.54 -0.40 -4.23
C LEU A 67 -16.48 -1.10 -5.07
N SER A 68 -16.63 -2.41 -5.24
CA SER A 68 -15.78 -3.23 -6.09
C SER A 68 -16.65 -3.90 -7.14
N GLU A 69 -16.22 -3.82 -8.40
CA GLU A 69 -17.00 -4.32 -9.53
C GLU A 69 -16.30 -5.51 -10.18
N GLN A 70 -17.06 -6.50 -10.62
CA GLN A 70 -16.53 -7.65 -11.37
C GLN A 70 -17.40 -7.92 -12.60
N ARG A 71 -16.75 -8.25 -13.71
CA ARG A 71 -17.45 -8.61 -14.94
C ARG A 71 -16.79 -9.83 -15.58
N SER A 72 -17.61 -10.85 -15.84
CA SER A 72 -17.21 -12.07 -16.54
C SER A 72 -17.83 -12.13 -17.92
N CYS A 73 -17.13 -12.81 -18.84
CA CYS A 73 -17.60 -13.12 -20.18
C CYS A 73 -17.17 -14.54 -20.54
N CYS A 74 -18.14 -15.39 -20.88
CA CYS A 74 -17.92 -16.72 -21.43
C CYS A 74 -18.26 -16.72 -22.93
N ARG A 75 -17.43 -17.40 -23.73
CA ARG A 75 -17.76 -17.75 -25.11
C ARG A 75 -17.94 -19.26 -25.17
N ASP A 76 -19.16 -19.68 -25.44
CA ASP A 76 -19.50 -21.08 -25.61
C ASP A 76 -19.55 -21.48 -27.08
N ARG A 77 -19.41 -22.78 -27.34
CA ARG A 77 -19.68 -23.36 -28.65
C ARG A 77 -21.09 -23.94 -28.66
N ASP A 78 -21.94 -23.40 -29.53
CA ASP A 78 -23.29 -23.95 -29.73
C ASP A 78 -23.20 -25.32 -30.42
N ARG A 79 -23.79 -26.36 -29.83
CA ARG A 79 -23.94 -27.69 -30.43
C ARG A 79 -25.40 -28.14 -30.34
N PRO A 80 -26.04 -28.60 -31.43
CA PRO A 80 -27.46 -28.96 -31.46
C PRO A 80 -27.80 -30.33 -30.87
N ARG A 81 -26.95 -30.94 -30.02
CA ARG A 81 -27.29 -32.17 -29.30
C ARG A 81 -26.76 -32.10 -27.88
N ALA A 82 -27.67 -32.30 -26.93
CA ALA A 82 -27.48 -32.24 -25.50
C ALA A 82 -26.47 -33.31 -25.04
N ASP A 83 -25.20 -32.94 -25.00
CA ASP A 83 -24.30 -33.33 -23.91
C ASP A 83 -23.09 -32.38 -23.90
N ALA A 84 -22.97 -31.61 -22.81
CA ALA A 84 -21.94 -30.63 -22.49
C ALA A 84 -21.79 -29.37 -23.39
N THR A 85 -22.14 -28.20 -22.82
CA THR A 85 -21.65 -26.89 -23.29
C THR A 85 -20.16 -26.79 -22.94
N ARG A 86 -19.29 -26.79 -23.96
CA ARG A 86 -17.86 -26.58 -23.75
C ARG A 86 -17.54 -25.08 -23.89
N GLY A 87 -17.14 -24.45 -22.79
CA GLY A 87 -16.55 -23.12 -22.79
C GLY A 87 -15.32 -23.08 -23.68
N LEU A 88 -15.32 -22.22 -24.69
CA LEU A 88 -14.19 -22.00 -25.58
C LEU A 88 -13.19 -21.01 -24.96
N ARG A 89 -13.71 -19.97 -24.31
CA ARG A 89 -12.94 -18.91 -23.63
C ARG A 89 -13.73 -18.34 -22.47
N TYR A 90 -13.03 -18.00 -21.40
CA TYR A 90 -13.60 -17.29 -20.25
C TYR A 90 -12.64 -16.16 -19.87
N ALA A 91 -13.20 -14.98 -19.60
CA ALA A 91 -12.44 -13.82 -19.15
C ALA A 91 -13.18 -13.15 -17.99
N VAL A 92 -12.44 -12.76 -16.96
CA VAL A 92 -12.95 -12.01 -15.81
C VAL A 92 -12.09 -10.78 -15.62
N ALA A 93 -12.73 -9.63 -15.45
CA ALA A 93 -12.10 -8.38 -15.05
C ALA A 93 -12.72 -7.91 -13.73
N GLY A 94 -11.89 -7.44 -12.81
CA GLY A 94 -12.33 -6.87 -11.53
C GLY A 94 -11.69 -5.51 -11.30
N ASP A 95 -12.49 -4.55 -10.85
CA ASP A 95 -12.03 -3.26 -10.32
C ASP A 95 -12.09 -3.30 -8.80
N PHE A 96 -10.92 -3.25 -8.17
CA PHE A 96 -10.75 -3.22 -6.71
C PHE A 96 -10.02 -1.95 -6.25
N GLY A 97 -9.94 -0.92 -7.09
CA GLY A 97 -9.04 0.22 -6.89
C GLY A 97 -7.57 -0.16 -7.07
N THR A 98 -6.67 0.44 -6.29
CA THR A 98 -5.22 0.20 -6.39
C THR A 98 -4.84 -1.12 -5.71
N PRO A 99 -4.33 -2.12 -6.46
CA PRO A 99 -3.96 -3.40 -5.87
C PRO A 99 -2.65 -3.28 -5.07
N ILE A 100 -2.69 -3.59 -3.78
CA ILE A 100 -1.49 -3.70 -2.93
C ILE A 100 -0.61 -4.87 -3.42
N ASN A 101 -1.24 -5.96 -3.84
CA ASN A 101 -0.58 -7.10 -4.44
C ASN A 101 -1.51 -7.71 -5.52
N PRO A 102 -1.05 -7.89 -6.76
CA PRO A 102 -1.89 -8.40 -7.84
C PRO A 102 -2.29 -9.87 -7.67
N ARG A 103 -1.44 -10.72 -7.05
CA ARG A 103 -1.70 -12.18 -7.01
C ARG A 103 -2.96 -12.55 -6.19
N PRO A 104 -3.21 -11.99 -4.99
CA PRO A 104 -4.46 -12.24 -4.27
C PRO A 104 -5.69 -11.71 -5.01
N ALA A 105 -5.57 -10.58 -5.72
CA ALA A 105 -6.67 -10.01 -6.51
C ALA A 105 -7.06 -10.95 -7.67
N GLU A 106 -6.07 -11.50 -8.37
CA GLU A 106 -6.27 -12.45 -9.46
C GLU A 106 -7.00 -13.74 -8.98
N LYS A 107 -6.56 -14.32 -7.85
CA LYS A 107 -7.21 -15.50 -7.27
C LYS A 107 -8.69 -15.25 -6.94
N ARG A 108 -9.03 -14.03 -6.49
CA ARG A 108 -10.41 -13.65 -6.18
C ARG A 108 -11.29 -13.56 -7.44
N CYS A 109 -10.72 -13.13 -8.57
CA CYS A 109 -11.45 -13.10 -9.86
C CYS A 109 -11.71 -14.50 -10.43
N MET A 110 -10.85 -15.49 -10.14
CA MET A 110 -10.99 -16.85 -10.67
C MET A 110 -11.82 -17.79 -9.79
N ALA A 111 -12.14 -17.39 -8.56
CA ALA A 111 -12.89 -18.21 -7.61
C ALA A 111 -14.42 -17.97 -7.65
N GLY A 112 -14.87 -16.94 -8.36
CA GLY A 112 -16.29 -16.61 -8.58
C GLY A 112 -16.76 -17.05 -9.96
#